data_AF-A0A409YMM3-F1
#
_entry.id   AF-A0A409YMM3-F1
#
_cell.length_a   1.000
_cell.length_b   1.000
_cell.length_c   1.000
_cell.angle_alpha   90.00
_cell.angle_beta   90.00
_cell.angle_gamma   90.00
#
_symmetry.space_group_name_H-M   'P 1'
#
loop_
_entity.id
_entity.type
_entity.pdbx_description
1 polymer ?
#
loop_
_entity_poly.entity_id
_entity_poly.type
_entity_poly.pdbx_seq_one_letter_code
_entity_poly.pdbx_strand_id
1 'polypeptide(L)'
;MTLPDNNHVEDRKAIICLGLQNLDIKQLVLECKDCHRFFASCCQNGFSEGGLYKHHGRLCHHAKVVFTDGACTNNGSALARSGLGVTIGGDNDEFDYSWSIPVTDAVDVVSPRTSQRAELLAALEGLKMLEAFRKTGGVDVSRNHSGHARDDYRDTYLVVTDSEYVVKGMTEWLPSWKRRGLRTSSGKRPTNLDLFLELDRYVTKLENDRVAVGFWHVPRTFNQDADALAKRAASIAT
;
A
#
# COMPACT_ATOMS: atom_id res chain seq x y z
N MET A 1 -17.27 0.54 -28.72
CA MET A 1 -17.38 0.18 -27.29
C MET A 1 -15.98 0.36 -26.73
N THR A 2 -15.69 1.54 -26.17
CA THR A 2 -14.40 1.82 -25.55
C THR A 2 -14.25 0.90 -24.35
N LEU A 3 -13.16 0.12 -24.31
CA LEU A 3 -12.83 -0.69 -23.13
C LEU A 3 -12.75 0.27 -21.93
N PRO A 4 -13.32 -0.07 -20.77
CA PRO A 4 -13.25 0.80 -19.61
C PRO A 4 -11.78 1.07 -19.28
N ASP A 5 -11.47 2.36 -19.14
CA ASP A 5 -10.15 2.87 -18.74
C ASP A 5 -9.71 2.13 -17.48
N ASN A 6 -8.77 1.20 -17.63
CA ASN A 6 -7.48 1.08 -16.93
C ASN A 6 -7.32 1.40 -15.44
N ASN A 7 -8.39 1.62 -14.70
CA ASN A 7 -8.32 2.04 -13.33
C ASN A 7 -8.18 0.79 -12.45
N HIS A 8 -6.94 0.54 -12.05
CA HIS A 8 -6.58 -0.39 -10.98
C HIS A 8 -7.19 -0.01 -9.61
N VAL A 9 -7.99 1.07 -9.54
CA VAL A 9 -8.54 1.65 -8.32
C VAL A 9 -9.95 2.20 -8.57
N GLU A 10 -10.93 1.81 -7.77
CA GLU A 10 -12.28 2.39 -7.71
C GLU A 10 -12.65 2.63 -6.25
N ASP A 11 -13.10 3.83 -5.90
CA ASP A 11 -13.40 4.21 -4.50
C ASP A 11 -12.26 3.83 -3.52
N ARG A 12 -11.01 4.04 -3.98
CA ARG A 12 -9.76 3.65 -3.29
C ARG A 12 -9.59 2.16 -3.04
N LYS A 13 -10.45 1.29 -3.57
CA LYS A 13 -10.27 -0.16 -3.55
C LYS A 13 -9.47 -0.57 -4.77
N ALA A 14 -8.43 -1.39 -4.56
CA ALA A 14 -7.69 -1.96 -5.67
C ALA A 14 -8.58 -2.94 -6.48
N ILE A 15 -8.55 -2.81 -7.80
CA ILE A 15 -9.26 -3.69 -8.74
C ILE A 15 -8.26 -4.44 -9.58
N ILE A 16 -8.41 -5.76 -9.60
CA ILE A 16 -7.68 -6.65 -10.50
C ILE A 16 -8.45 -6.74 -11.81
N CYS A 17 -7.74 -6.55 -12.91
CA CYS A 17 -8.29 -6.72 -14.25
C CYS A 17 -8.91 -8.11 -14.45
N LEU A 18 -10.08 -8.19 -15.07
CA LEU A 18 -10.79 -9.46 -15.30
C LEU A 18 -9.92 -10.52 -16.01
N GLY A 19 -9.07 -10.10 -16.95
CA GLY A 19 -8.14 -11.02 -17.64
C GLY A 19 -7.04 -11.62 -16.74
N LEU A 20 -6.87 -11.10 -15.53
CA LEU A 20 -5.86 -11.51 -14.55
C LEU A 20 -6.47 -12.13 -13.28
N GLN A 21 -7.80 -12.20 -13.18
CA GLN A 21 -8.50 -12.61 -11.95
C GLN A 21 -8.22 -14.04 -11.47
N ASN A 22 -7.69 -14.90 -12.35
CA ASN A 22 -7.34 -16.29 -12.05
C ASN A 22 -5.90 -16.46 -11.56
N LEU A 23 -5.12 -15.37 -11.49
CA LEU A 23 -3.76 -15.39 -11.00
C LEU A 23 -3.73 -15.20 -9.49
N ASP A 24 -2.73 -15.81 -8.84
CA ASP A 24 -2.48 -15.55 -7.43
C ASP A 24 -1.77 -14.21 -7.20
N ILE A 25 -1.67 -13.78 -5.95
CA ILE A 25 -1.03 -12.51 -5.60
C ILE A 25 0.46 -12.47 -5.98
N LYS A 26 1.19 -13.60 -5.92
CA LYS A 26 2.60 -13.67 -6.32
C LYS A 26 2.80 -13.48 -7.82
N GLN A 27 1.77 -13.75 -8.61
CA GLN A 27 1.75 -13.53 -10.06
C GLN A 27 1.21 -12.15 -10.43
N LEU A 28 0.42 -11.53 -9.54
CA LEU A 28 -0.13 -10.21 -9.72
C LEU A 28 0.80 -9.09 -9.21
N VAL A 29 1.78 -9.41 -8.37
CA VAL A 29 2.83 -8.50 -7.92
C VAL A 29 4.16 -8.97 -8.47
N LEU A 30 4.80 -8.13 -9.25
CA LEU A 30 6.03 -8.43 -9.98
C LEU A 30 7.15 -7.52 -9.51
N GLU A 31 8.34 -8.09 -9.36
CA GLU A 31 9.56 -7.31 -9.13
C GLU A 31 10.24 -6.96 -10.45
N CYS A 32 10.56 -5.68 -10.64
CA CYS A 32 11.35 -5.25 -11.79
C CYS A 32 12.83 -5.64 -11.60
N LYS A 33 13.43 -6.33 -12.57
CA LYS A 33 14.84 -6.71 -12.51
C LYS A 33 15.84 -5.55 -12.61
N ASP A 34 15.40 -4.40 -13.11
CA ASP A 34 16.27 -3.24 -13.32
C ASP A 34 16.25 -2.28 -12.13
N CYS A 35 15.11 -2.18 -11.43
CA CYS A 35 14.95 -1.25 -10.30
C CYS A 35 14.53 -1.92 -8.98
N HIS A 36 14.42 -3.25 -8.95
CA HIS A 36 14.14 -4.09 -7.78
C HIS A 36 12.89 -3.74 -6.95
N ARG A 37 11.97 -2.96 -7.54
CA ARG A 37 10.71 -2.56 -6.91
C ARG A 37 9.54 -3.40 -7.37
N PHE A 38 8.49 -3.42 -6.55
CA PHE A 38 7.24 -4.13 -6.81
C PHE A 38 6.26 -3.29 -7.62
N PHE A 39 5.66 -3.95 -8.60
CA PHE A 39 4.63 -3.38 -9.47
C PHE A 39 3.50 -4.39 -9.66
N ALA A 40 2.27 -3.89 -9.81
CA ALA A 40 1.14 -4.74 -10.12
C ALA A 40 1.08 -5.08 -11.61
N SER A 41 0.71 -6.32 -11.90
CA SER A 41 0.47 -6.82 -13.25
C SER A 41 -0.57 -5.98 -13.98
N CYS A 42 -0.26 -5.57 -15.21
CA CYS A 42 -1.09 -4.70 -16.03
C CYS A 42 -1.58 -5.46 -17.27
N CYS A 43 -2.89 -5.49 -17.50
CA CYS A 43 -3.46 -6.22 -18.64
C CYS A 43 -3.38 -5.46 -19.98
N GLN A 44 -2.93 -4.20 -19.98
CA GLN A 44 -2.54 -3.53 -21.22
C GLN A 44 -1.16 -3.91 -21.71
N ASN A 45 -0.29 -4.37 -20.81
CA ASN A 45 1.10 -4.70 -21.11
C ASN A 45 1.42 -6.17 -20.85
N GLY A 46 0.39 -7.00 -20.68
CA GLY A 46 0.54 -8.43 -20.48
C GLY A 46 -0.81 -9.16 -20.45
N PHE A 47 -0.73 -10.48 -20.36
CA PHE A 47 -1.85 -11.40 -20.44
C PHE A 47 -1.61 -12.61 -19.55
N SER A 48 -2.67 -13.35 -19.26
CA SER A 48 -2.57 -14.65 -18.59
C SER A 48 -2.55 -15.75 -19.65
N GLU A 49 -1.55 -16.62 -19.62
CA GLU A 49 -1.45 -17.81 -20.48
C GLU A 49 -0.95 -18.99 -19.67
N GLY A 50 -1.68 -20.12 -19.72
CA GLY A 50 -1.32 -21.31 -18.95
C GLY A 50 -1.34 -21.10 -17.43
N GLY A 51 -2.13 -20.14 -16.93
CA GLY A 51 -2.20 -19.80 -15.50
C GLY A 51 -1.01 -19.00 -14.99
N LEU A 52 -0.20 -18.40 -15.88
CA LEU A 52 0.92 -17.54 -15.55
C LEU A 52 0.74 -16.16 -16.19
N TYR A 53 1.19 -15.10 -15.52
CA TYR A 53 1.28 -13.78 -16.14
C TYR A 53 2.47 -13.72 -17.11
N LYS A 54 2.23 -13.21 -18.32
CA LYS A 54 3.25 -12.90 -19.32
C LYS A 54 3.10 -11.44 -19.73
N HIS A 55 4.20 -10.70 -19.80
CA HIS A 55 4.21 -9.32 -20.30
C HIS A 55 4.67 -9.27 -21.76
N HIS A 56 4.15 -8.32 -22.55
CA HIS A 56 4.45 -8.17 -23.98
C HIS A 56 5.86 -7.62 -24.27
N GLY A 57 6.60 -7.20 -23.24
CA GLY A 57 7.93 -6.62 -23.40
C GLY A 57 8.63 -6.37 -22.08
N ARG A 58 8.77 -5.11 -21.68
CA ARG A 58 9.26 -4.73 -20.34
C ARG A 58 8.13 -4.71 -19.32
N LEU A 59 8.45 -4.83 -18.04
CA LEU A 59 7.48 -4.68 -16.96
C LEU A 59 6.91 -3.25 -16.95
N CYS A 60 5.60 -3.14 -16.72
CA CYS A 60 4.93 -1.85 -16.57
C CYS A 60 5.24 -1.25 -15.19
N HIS A 61 5.62 0.03 -15.14
CA HIS A 61 5.89 0.74 -13.88
C HIS A 61 4.73 1.65 -13.42
N HIS A 62 3.55 1.57 -14.06
CA HIS A 62 2.43 2.46 -13.74
C HIS A 62 1.85 2.19 -12.34
N ALA A 63 1.64 0.92 -11.96
CA ALA A 63 1.07 0.55 -10.67
C ALA A 63 2.17 0.08 -9.71
N LYS A 64 2.68 0.99 -8.86
CA LYS A 64 3.68 0.71 -7.83
C LYS A 64 3.01 0.10 -6.61
N VAL A 65 3.67 -0.90 -6.02
CA VAL A 65 3.14 -1.65 -4.87
C VAL A 65 3.97 -1.36 -3.64
N VAL A 66 3.30 -1.20 -2.51
CA VAL A 66 3.92 -1.19 -1.18
C VAL A 66 3.18 -2.19 -0.29
N PHE A 67 3.92 -3.10 0.32
CA PHE A 67 3.41 -3.98 1.38
C PHE A 67 3.58 -3.31 2.73
N THR A 68 2.55 -3.38 3.56
CA THR A 68 2.55 -2.75 4.89
C THR A 68 1.95 -3.67 5.94
N ASP A 69 2.52 -3.67 7.14
CA ASP A 69 2.00 -4.35 8.33
C ASP A 69 2.30 -3.53 9.59
N GLY A 70 1.38 -3.59 10.55
CA GLY A 70 1.53 -3.01 11.89
C GLY A 70 1.46 -4.06 12.99
N ALA A 71 2.53 -4.16 13.79
CA ALA A 71 2.59 -5.04 14.96
C ALA A 71 2.51 -4.25 16.26
N CYS A 72 1.90 -4.83 17.30
CA CYS A 72 1.93 -4.29 18.65
C CYS A 72 2.05 -5.43 19.68
N THR A 73 3.11 -5.40 20.48
CA THR A 73 3.27 -6.27 21.65
C THR A 73 2.52 -5.68 22.84
N ASN A 74 2.00 -6.52 23.74
CA ASN A 74 1.17 -6.09 24.88
C ASN A 74 0.02 -5.12 24.46
N ASN A 75 -0.63 -5.44 23.34
CA ASN A 75 -1.62 -4.61 22.65
C ASN A 75 -2.66 -3.99 23.59
N GLY A 76 -2.74 -2.66 23.62
CA GLY A 76 -3.71 -1.91 24.43
C GLY A 76 -3.36 -1.78 25.92
N SER A 77 -2.18 -2.21 26.35
CA SER A 77 -1.68 -2.03 27.71
C SER A 77 -0.72 -0.84 27.84
N ALA A 78 -0.38 -0.47 29.08
CA ALA A 78 0.65 0.54 29.36
C ALA A 78 2.07 0.13 28.88
N LEU A 79 2.30 -1.16 28.62
CA LEU A 79 3.56 -1.71 28.11
C LEU A 79 3.50 -2.00 26.60
N ALA A 80 2.53 -1.41 25.90
CA ALA A 80 2.32 -1.62 24.48
C ALA A 80 3.48 -1.04 23.66
N ARG A 81 4.13 -1.89 22.85
CA ARG A 81 5.22 -1.49 21.95
C ARG A 81 4.83 -1.84 20.53
N SER A 82 4.76 -0.83 19.66
CA SER A 82 4.35 -1.01 18.27
C SER A 82 5.51 -0.83 17.29
N GLY A 83 5.39 -1.47 16.14
CA GLY A 83 6.33 -1.37 15.03
C GLY A 83 5.61 -1.44 13.71
N LEU A 84 6.20 -0.80 12.70
CA LEU A 84 5.70 -0.77 11.33
C LEU A 84 6.67 -1.55 10.44
N GLY A 85 6.11 -2.32 9.51
CA GLY A 85 6.85 -2.96 8.43
C GLY A 85 6.37 -2.39 7.11
N VAL A 86 7.32 -1.94 6.28
CA VAL A 86 7.03 -1.38 4.96
C VAL A 86 8.03 -1.94 3.96
N THR A 87 7.57 -2.44 2.82
CA THR A 87 8.48 -2.83 1.73
C THR A 87 7.90 -2.49 0.36
N ILE A 88 8.75 -1.94 -0.52
CA ILE A 88 8.41 -1.59 -1.91
C ILE A 88 9.18 -2.41 -2.94
N GLY A 89 10.01 -3.36 -2.50
CA GLY A 89 10.92 -4.12 -3.36
C GLY A 89 11.48 -5.34 -2.65
N GLY A 90 12.05 -6.26 -3.43
CA GLY A 90 12.61 -7.51 -2.92
C GLY A 90 13.83 -7.28 -2.04
N ASP A 91 14.12 -8.24 -1.17
CA ASP A 91 15.36 -8.26 -0.39
C ASP A 91 16.56 -8.42 -1.34
N ASN A 92 17.45 -7.44 -1.35
CA ASN A 92 18.63 -7.44 -2.20
C ASN A 92 19.74 -6.60 -1.55
N ASP A 93 20.99 -7.04 -1.71
CA ASP A 93 22.16 -6.42 -1.05
C ASP A 93 22.50 -5.03 -1.60
N GLU A 94 21.94 -4.65 -2.76
CA GLU A 94 22.28 -3.42 -3.48
C GLU A 94 21.33 -2.24 -3.17
N PHE A 95 20.06 -2.53 -2.89
CA PHE A 95 18.98 -1.56 -2.69
C PHE A 95 18.16 -1.91 -1.45
N ASP A 96 18.21 -1.05 -0.45
CA ASP A 96 17.36 -1.15 0.74
C ASP A 96 15.97 -0.56 0.47
N TYR A 97 15.00 -1.44 0.19
CA TYR A 97 13.59 -1.12 -0.04
C TYR A 97 12.66 -1.59 1.08
N SER A 98 13.22 -1.91 2.26
CA SER A 98 12.48 -2.52 3.36
C SER A 98 12.76 -1.80 4.69
N TRP A 99 11.72 -1.26 5.31
CA TRP A 99 11.83 -0.48 6.55
C TRP A 99 11.16 -1.17 7.72
N SER A 100 11.93 -1.32 8.81
CA SER A 100 11.47 -1.76 10.13
C SER A 100 11.47 -0.55 11.06
N ILE A 101 10.29 0.01 11.33
CA ILE A 101 10.17 1.34 11.94
C ILE A 101 9.53 1.22 13.34
N PRO A 102 10.28 1.45 14.43
CA PRO A 102 9.72 1.50 15.77
C PRO A 102 8.75 2.67 15.92
N VAL A 103 7.56 2.43 16.46
CA VAL A 103 6.62 3.52 16.78
C VAL A 103 7.07 4.14 18.09
N THR A 104 7.59 5.37 18.02
CA THR A 104 7.93 6.20 19.19
C THR A 104 6.87 7.29 19.37
N ASP A 105 6.97 8.11 20.42
CA ASP A 105 6.05 9.24 20.62
C ASP A 105 6.18 10.30 19.50
N ALA A 106 7.29 10.32 18.77
CA ALA A 106 7.42 11.15 17.56
C ALA A 106 6.58 10.63 16.38
N VAL A 107 6.23 9.34 16.38
CA VAL A 107 5.42 8.69 15.34
C VAL A 107 3.94 8.66 15.75
N ASP A 108 3.66 8.29 17.00
CA ASP A 108 2.32 8.27 17.56
C ASP A 108 2.34 8.63 19.05
N VAL A 109 1.85 9.82 19.37
CA VAL A 109 1.75 10.33 20.75
C VAL A 109 0.63 9.65 21.56
N VAL A 110 -0.27 8.90 20.91
CA VAL A 110 -1.44 8.32 21.56
C VAL A 110 -1.09 7.01 22.26
N SER A 111 -1.46 6.93 23.54
CA SER A 111 -1.29 5.75 24.40
C SER A 111 -2.65 5.28 24.97
N PRO A 112 -2.88 3.97 25.14
CA PRO A 112 -1.97 2.87 24.82
C PRO A 112 -1.88 2.63 23.30
N ARG A 113 -0.67 2.26 22.83
CA ARG A 113 -0.46 1.88 21.43
C ARG A 113 -1.23 0.59 21.12
N THR A 114 -1.72 0.46 19.88
CA THR A 114 -2.48 -0.73 19.47
C THR A 114 -2.05 -1.23 18.09
N SER A 115 -2.34 -2.50 17.79
CA SER A 115 -2.11 -3.06 16.44
C SER A 115 -2.87 -2.28 15.38
N GLN A 116 -4.15 -1.94 15.61
CA GLN A 116 -4.94 -1.18 14.63
C GLN A 116 -4.35 0.20 14.30
N ARG A 117 -3.77 0.88 15.30
CA ARG A 117 -3.05 2.14 15.06
C ARG A 117 -1.77 1.91 14.26
N ALA A 118 -0.99 0.88 14.60
CA ALA A 118 0.22 0.50 13.87
C ALA A 118 -0.09 0.19 12.39
N GLU A 119 -1.19 -0.51 12.09
CA GLU A 119 -1.58 -0.85 10.72
C GLU A 119 -1.89 0.41 9.89
N LEU A 120 -2.62 1.38 10.46
CA LEU A 120 -2.91 2.66 9.78
C LEU A 120 -1.65 3.50 9.57
N LEU A 121 -0.75 3.52 10.56
CA LEU A 121 0.53 4.22 10.46
C LEU A 121 1.44 3.58 9.41
N ALA A 122 1.47 2.25 9.31
CA ALA A 122 2.25 1.53 8.30
C ALA A 122 1.75 1.86 6.89
N ALA A 123 0.42 1.89 6.68
CA ALA A 123 -0.19 2.30 5.42
C ALA A 123 0.18 3.75 5.04
N LEU A 124 0.13 4.68 6.00
CA LEU A 124 0.52 6.07 5.79
C LEU A 124 2.01 6.19 5.44
N GLU A 125 2.86 5.46 6.15
CA GLU A 125 4.32 5.50 5.93
C GLU A 125 4.70 4.87 4.58
N GLY A 126 4.05 3.78 4.18
CA GLY A 126 4.23 3.18 2.86
C GLY A 126 3.93 4.16 1.72
N LEU A 127 2.87 4.96 1.83
CA LEU A 127 2.57 6.00 0.85
C LEU A 127 3.62 7.11 0.81
N LYS A 128 4.16 7.52 1.98
CA LYS A 128 5.24 8.50 2.04
C LYS A 128 6.51 7.98 1.38
N MET A 129 6.85 6.71 1.58
CA MET A 129 8.02 6.08 0.94
C MET A 129 7.84 6.11 -0.59
N LEU A 130 6.70 5.66 -1.12
CA LEU A 130 6.43 5.71 -2.56
C LEU A 130 6.53 7.14 -3.13
N GLU A 131 6.00 8.15 -2.43
CA GLU A 131 6.11 9.55 -2.86
C GLU A 131 7.56 10.07 -2.82
N ALA A 132 8.33 9.70 -1.79
CA ALA A 132 9.73 10.11 -1.67
C ALA A 132 10.57 9.57 -2.83
N PHE A 133 10.36 8.31 -3.23
CA PHE A 133 11.00 7.72 -4.41
C PHE A 133 10.58 8.40 -5.72
N ARG A 134 9.30 8.81 -5.85
CA ARG A 134 8.84 9.60 -7.01
C ARG A 134 9.59 10.92 -7.13
N LYS A 135 9.84 11.61 -6.02
CA LYS A 135 10.44 12.97 -6.00
C LYS A 135 11.96 12.98 -6.14
N THR A 136 12.64 12.04 -5.51
CA THR A 136 14.10 11.91 -5.60
C THR A 136 14.55 11.38 -6.95
N GLY A 137 13.61 10.90 -7.76
CA GLY A 137 13.90 10.32 -9.06
C GLY A 137 14.62 8.99 -8.97
N GLY A 138 14.72 8.35 -7.78
CA GLY A 138 15.42 7.08 -7.55
C GLY A 138 16.76 6.95 -8.29
N VAL A 139 17.29 5.75 -8.43
CA VAL A 139 18.04 5.45 -9.65
C VAL A 139 16.95 5.19 -10.70
N ASP A 140 16.36 6.25 -11.25
CA ASP A 140 15.38 6.10 -12.33
C ASP A 140 16.10 5.75 -13.64
N VAL A 141 16.53 4.50 -13.73
CA VAL A 141 16.89 3.87 -15.01
C VAL A 141 15.68 3.86 -15.97
N SER A 142 14.46 4.16 -15.51
CA SER A 142 13.25 4.16 -16.33
C SER A 142 13.15 5.33 -17.32
N ARG A 143 13.92 6.43 -17.14
CA ARG A 143 14.03 7.46 -18.19
C ARG A 143 14.65 6.93 -19.49
N ASN A 144 15.37 5.80 -19.44
CA ASN A 144 15.87 5.09 -20.62
C ASN A 144 14.96 3.91 -21.06
N HIS A 145 13.79 3.74 -20.43
CA HIS A 145 12.86 2.64 -20.71
C HIS A 145 11.46 3.08 -21.15
N SER A 146 11.25 4.39 -21.37
CA SER A 146 10.02 4.99 -21.87
C SER A 146 9.78 4.71 -23.36
N GLY A 147 9.40 3.48 -23.67
CA GLY A 147 8.90 3.07 -24.99
C GLY A 147 7.39 3.25 -25.18
N HIS A 148 6.66 3.82 -24.22
CA HIS A 148 5.23 4.11 -24.37
C HIS A 148 4.92 5.57 -24.05
N ALA A 149 4.54 6.28 -25.10
CA ALA A 149 4.05 7.64 -25.07
C ALA A 149 2.52 7.63 -24.89
N ARG A 150 2.04 8.58 -24.09
CA ARG A 150 0.68 9.16 -24.05
C ARG A 150 -0.43 8.30 -23.43
N ASP A 151 -0.65 8.48 -22.12
CA ASP A 151 -2.02 8.57 -21.60
C ASP A 151 -2.05 9.39 -20.30
N ASP A 152 -3.14 10.10 -20.07
CA ASP A 152 -3.25 11.28 -19.19
C ASP A 152 -3.38 10.95 -17.67
N TYR A 153 -2.99 9.74 -17.22
CA TYR A 153 -2.95 9.34 -15.81
C TYR A 153 -1.58 8.81 -15.36
N ARG A 154 -1.16 9.25 -14.17
CA ARG A 154 0.20 9.71 -13.88
C ARG A 154 1.03 8.85 -12.91
N ASP A 155 0.42 7.86 -12.27
CA ASP A 155 1.01 6.78 -11.46
C ASP A 155 -0.12 6.22 -10.58
N THR A 156 -0.07 4.93 -10.25
CA THR A 156 -0.96 4.30 -9.27
C THR A 156 -0.13 3.74 -8.12
N TYR A 157 -0.52 4.01 -6.88
CA TYR A 157 0.06 3.42 -5.67
C TYR A 157 -0.93 2.42 -5.08
N LEU A 158 -0.48 1.18 -4.87
CA LEU A 158 -1.27 0.14 -4.24
C LEU A 158 -0.68 -0.19 -2.88
N VAL A 159 -1.44 0.07 -1.81
CA VAL A 159 -1.14 -0.36 -0.46
C VAL A 159 -1.68 -1.77 -0.27
N VAL A 160 -0.77 -2.73 -0.15
CA VAL A 160 -1.06 -4.15 0.06
C VAL A 160 -0.88 -4.48 1.54
N THR A 161 -1.91 -5.05 2.16
CA THR A 161 -1.91 -5.39 3.59
C THR A 161 -2.88 -6.54 3.86
N ASP A 162 -2.62 -7.32 4.90
CA ASP A 162 -3.56 -8.30 5.46
C ASP A 162 -4.51 -7.70 6.50
N SER A 163 -4.44 -6.38 6.72
CA SER A 163 -5.34 -5.67 7.60
C SER A 163 -6.66 -5.30 6.92
N GLU A 164 -7.71 -6.11 7.13
CA GLU A 164 -9.08 -5.74 6.76
C GLU A 164 -9.49 -4.39 7.38
N TYR A 165 -8.95 -4.06 8.56
CA TYR A 165 -9.24 -2.80 9.26
C TYR A 165 -8.83 -1.58 8.44
N VAL A 166 -7.64 -1.62 7.85
CA VAL A 166 -7.16 -0.55 6.96
C VAL A 166 -7.98 -0.52 5.67
N VAL A 167 -8.14 -1.66 5.02
CA VAL A 167 -8.77 -1.74 3.68
C VAL A 167 -10.25 -1.34 3.75
N LYS A 168 -11.04 -1.97 4.62
CA LYS A 168 -12.47 -1.61 4.80
C LYS A 168 -12.61 -0.22 5.40
N GLY A 169 -11.70 0.17 6.29
CA GLY A 169 -11.67 1.50 6.88
C GLY A 169 -11.58 2.60 5.84
N MET A 170 -10.66 2.47 4.88
CA MET A 170 -10.43 3.47 3.84
C MET A 170 -11.42 3.41 2.67
N THR A 171 -11.95 2.23 2.35
CA THR A 171 -12.81 2.02 1.15
C THR A 171 -14.30 2.01 1.46
N GLU A 172 -14.71 1.64 2.68
CA GLU A 172 -16.13 1.47 3.04
C GLU A 172 -16.55 2.35 4.21
N TRP A 173 -15.81 2.27 5.32
CA TRP A 173 -16.25 2.86 6.58
C TRP A 173 -16.06 4.37 6.62
N LEU A 174 -14.87 4.88 6.29
CA LEU A 174 -14.59 6.31 6.31
C LEU A 174 -15.51 7.11 5.38
N PRO A 175 -15.78 6.69 4.12
CA PRO A 175 -16.78 7.35 3.28
C PRO A 175 -18.17 7.39 3.95
N SER A 176 -18.58 6.30 4.59
CA SER A 176 -19.85 6.22 5.33
C SER A 176 -19.86 7.14 6.56
N TRP A 177 -18.76 7.18 7.33
CA TRP A 177 -18.63 8.04 8.50
C TRP A 177 -18.67 9.52 8.10
N LYS A 178 -17.98 9.92 7.02
CA LYS A 178 -18.04 11.29 6.49
C LYS A 178 -19.48 11.71 6.16
N ARG A 179 -20.26 10.85 5.50
CA ARG A 179 -21.69 11.10 5.24
C ARG A 179 -22.54 11.19 6.51
N ARG A 180 -22.08 10.61 7.63
CA ARG A 180 -22.77 10.56 8.93
C ARG A 180 -22.17 11.52 9.97
N GLY A 181 -21.46 12.57 9.54
CA GLY A 181 -20.88 13.53 10.47
C GLY A 181 -19.78 12.93 11.37
N LEU A 182 -18.97 12.04 10.80
CA LEU A 182 -17.85 11.32 11.45
C LEU A 182 -18.30 10.38 12.57
N ARG A 183 -19.40 9.66 12.36
CA ARG A 183 -19.97 8.68 13.31
C ARG A 183 -20.14 7.30 12.69
N THR A 184 -19.98 6.27 13.54
CA THR A 184 -20.27 4.87 13.21
C THR A 184 -21.77 4.65 12.98
N SER A 185 -22.15 3.45 12.52
CA SER A 185 -23.55 3.02 12.46
C SER A 185 -24.28 3.05 13.80
N SER A 186 -23.55 2.91 14.90
CA SER A 186 -24.06 3.02 16.27
C SER A 186 -24.06 4.45 16.82
N GLY A 187 -23.73 5.46 16.00
CA GLY A 187 -23.70 6.88 16.41
C GLY A 187 -22.48 7.29 17.24
N LYS A 188 -21.56 6.36 17.50
CA LYS A 188 -20.33 6.62 18.27
C LYS A 188 -19.25 7.23 17.39
N ARG A 189 -18.29 7.91 18.00
CA ARG A 189 -17.06 8.34 17.32
C ARG A 189 -16.21 7.09 17.03
N PRO A 190 -15.73 6.86 15.79
CA PRO A 190 -14.79 5.77 15.50
C PRO A 190 -13.50 5.92 16.33
N THR A 191 -12.95 4.79 16.81
CA THR A 191 -11.83 4.78 17.76
C THR A 191 -10.57 5.46 17.22
N ASN A 192 -10.13 5.11 16.01
CA ASN A 192 -8.90 5.62 15.39
C ASN A 192 -9.21 6.66 14.29
N LEU A 193 -10.26 7.48 14.50
CA LEU A 193 -10.71 8.46 13.51
C LEU A 193 -9.60 9.47 13.16
N ASP A 194 -8.74 9.81 14.12
CA ASP A 194 -7.57 10.66 13.94
C ASP A 194 -6.66 10.14 12.80
N LEU A 195 -6.24 8.88 12.89
CA LEU A 195 -5.36 8.27 11.89
C LEU A 195 -6.06 8.02 10.56
N PHE A 196 -7.36 7.68 10.56
CA PHE A 196 -8.13 7.59 9.32
C PHE A 196 -8.21 8.93 8.58
N LEU A 197 -8.44 10.03 9.29
CA LEU A 197 -8.47 11.37 8.70
C LEU A 197 -7.08 11.81 8.23
N GLU A 198 -6.03 11.43 8.95
CA GLU A 198 -4.66 11.71 8.52
C GLU A 198 -4.29 10.96 7.23
N LEU A 199 -4.55 9.65 7.18
CA LEU A 199 -4.33 8.83 6.00
C LEU A 199 -5.16 9.33 4.82
N ASP A 200 -6.43 9.64 5.03
CA ASP A 200 -7.32 10.22 4.02
C ASP A 200 -6.83 11.54 3.46
N ARG A 201 -6.34 12.44 4.31
CA ARG A 201 -5.74 13.72 3.87
C ARG A 201 -4.50 13.46 3.00
N TYR A 202 -3.67 12.49 3.36
CA TYR A 202 -2.48 12.15 2.58
C TYR A 202 -2.85 11.53 1.22
N VAL A 203 -3.82 10.63 1.21
CA VAL A 203 -4.36 10.05 -0.03
C VAL A 203 -4.95 11.15 -0.93
N THR A 204 -5.77 12.05 -0.39
CA THR A 204 -6.34 13.17 -1.17
C THR A 204 -5.26 14.09 -1.72
N LYS A 205 -4.18 14.33 -0.98
CA LYS A 205 -3.02 15.07 -1.51
C LYS A 205 -2.41 14.35 -2.73
N LEU A 206 -2.20 13.03 -2.66
CA LEU A 206 -1.69 12.24 -3.79
C LEU A 206 -2.65 12.22 -4.98
N GLU A 207 -3.95 12.09 -4.73
CA GLU A 207 -5.00 12.14 -5.76
C GLU A 207 -5.01 13.50 -6.48
N ASN A 208 -4.84 14.61 -5.74
CA ASN A 208 -4.70 15.95 -6.31
C ASN A 208 -3.42 16.10 -7.17
N ASP A 209 -2.36 15.37 -6.82
CA ASP A 209 -1.12 15.26 -7.60
C ASP A 209 -1.26 14.30 -8.81
N ARG A 210 -2.46 13.81 -9.09
CA ARG A 210 -2.81 12.84 -10.13
C ARG A 210 -2.19 11.45 -9.92
N VAL A 211 -2.04 11.02 -8.67
CA VAL A 211 -1.70 9.64 -8.30
C VAL A 211 -2.92 8.94 -7.74
N ALA A 212 -3.36 7.87 -8.40
CA ALA A 212 -4.44 7.04 -7.88
C ALA A 212 -3.90 6.19 -6.71
N VAL A 213 -4.67 6.06 -5.62
CA VAL A 213 -4.28 5.24 -4.46
C VAL A 213 -5.31 4.15 -4.21
N GLY A 214 -4.88 2.90 -4.30
CA GLY A 214 -5.71 1.73 -4.03
C GLY A 214 -5.25 0.99 -2.77
N PHE A 215 -6.21 0.49 -2.00
CA PHE A 215 -6.00 -0.43 -0.88
C PHE A 215 -6.38 -1.84 -1.31
N TRP A 216 -5.47 -2.79 -1.11
CA TRP A 216 -5.62 -4.18 -1.51
C TRP A 216 -5.44 -5.10 -0.31
N HIS A 217 -6.53 -5.76 0.08
CA HIS A 217 -6.48 -6.80 1.10
C HIS A 217 -5.92 -8.10 0.54
N VAL A 218 -4.91 -8.67 1.20
CA VAL A 218 -4.30 -9.95 0.85
C VAL A 218 -4.25 -10.89 2.06
N PRO A 219 -4.28 -12.22 1.89
CA PRO A 219 -4.02 -13.13 3.00
C PRO A 219 -2.61 -12.93 3.57
N ARG A 220 -2.46 -13.08 4.90
CA ARG A 220 -1.19 -12.92 5.63
C ARG A 220 -0.01 -13.71 5.04
N THR A 221 -0.27 -14.85 4.42
CA THR A 221 0.75 -15.66 3.72
C THR A 221 1.46 -14.92 2.58
N PHE A 222 0.88 -13.82 2.09
CA PHE A 222 1.46 -12.96 1.05
C PHE A 222 2.02 -11.63 1.61
N ASN A 223 1.96 -11.41 2.93
CA ASN A 223 2.44 -10.18 3.60
C ASN A 223 3.52 -10.47 4.66
N GLN A 224 4.20 -11.61 4.55
CA GLN A 224 5.09 -12.12 5.60
C GLN A 224 6.31 -11.23 5.86
N ASP A 225 6.84 -10.59 4.83
CA ASP A 225 8.03 -9.74 4.95
C ASP A 225 7.72 -8.45 5.73
N ALA A 226 6.59 -7.80 5.41
CA ALA A 226 6.11 -6.64 6.17
C ALA A 226 5.78 -7.03 7.62
N ASP A 227 5.09 -8.15 7.85
CA ASP A 227 4.81 -8.66 9.20
C ASP A 227 6.09 -8.91 10.02
N ALA A 228 7.11 -9.49 9.39
CA ALA A 228 8.39 -9.73 10.04
C ALA A 228 9.11 -8.40 10.38
N LEU A 229 9.09 -7.42 9.47
CA LEU A 229 9.65 -6.07 9.69
C LEU A 229 8.93 -5.37 10.85
N ALA A 230 7.60 -5.43 10.89
CA ALA A 230 6.78 -4.82 11.93
C ALA A 230 7.05 -5.44 13.31
N LYS A 231 7.12 -6.77 13.39
CA LYS A 231 7.44 -7.49 14.63
C LYS A 231 8.85 -7.19 15.14
N ARG A 232 9.84 -7.09 14.25
CA ARG A 232 11.20 -6.67 14.61
C ARG A 232 11.20 -5.25 15.18
N ALA A 233 10.49 -4.33 14.55
CA ALA A 233 10.38 -2.96 15.05
C ALA A 233 9.69 -2.90 16.43
N ALA A 234 8.60 -3.65 16.61
CA ALA A 234 7.86 -3.67 17.87
C ALA A 234 8.68 -4.24 19.04
N SER A 235 9.61 -5.16 18.78
CA SER A 235 10.46 -5.77 19.82
C SER A 235 11.57 -4.85 20.31
N ILE A 236 11.94 -3.83 19.51
CA ILE A 236 12.98 -2.84 19.85
C ILE A 236 12.41 -1.45 20.19
N ALA A 237 11.15 -1.15 19.86
CA ALA A 237 10.49 0.12 20.15
C ALA A 237 10.48 0.46 21.64
N THR A 238 11.07 1.55 22.08
CA THR A 238 11.04 1.92 23.51
C THR A 238 9.81 2.73 23.90
#